data_AF-C5FMV3-F1
#
_entry.id   AF-C5FMV3-F1
#
_cell.length_a   1.000
_cell.length_b   1.000
_cell.length_c   1.000
_cell.angle_alpha   90.00
_cell.angle_beta   90.00
_cell.angle_gamma   90.00
#
_symmetry.space_group_name_H-M   'P 1'
#
loop_
_entity.id
_entity.type
_entity.pdbx_description
1 polymer ?
#
loop_
_entity_poly.entity_id
_entity_poly.type
_entity_poly.pdbx_seq_one_letter_code
_entity_poly.pdbx_strand_id
1 'polypeptide(L)'
;MTTRIVLRDVWDWEVWYGMMMGTAQAQGCSQAREGGNQGGTPAEPVPAEDVTEFDLDEREYQRWTRLYSDYLRQFAIYQQVMKELGSFRLQIPSSVDRGLVEDIASHSTPISMLRKLQDRLCPTKEDRAIQAVKRYRNLMEGGRNRDPVGWVGDCMKVCQDLEKMEVIQAFLIKQDFLEANMRMDEAFTVAVKLQISDTTTFRDLALLFQRHYRAKAPSTDQALAFATPTLQGRPQKTPPTCLCGQIHWFKDCWYLIPSRRPASWQENPDIRS
;
A
#
# COMPACT_ATOMS: atom_id res chain seq x y z
N MET A 1 -1.23 -9.62 -5.47
CA MET A 1 -1.82 -10.26 -4.28
C MET A 1 -1.68 -9.28 -3.13
N THR A 2 -2.76 -8.65 -2.69
CA THR A 2 -2.72 -7.66 -1.60
C THR A 2 -2.82 -8.43 -0.27
N THR A 3 -1.77 -8.41 0.54
CA THR A 3 -1.74 -9.09 1.84
C THR A 3 -2.84 -8.51 2.73
N ARG A 4 -3.85 -9.31 3.09
CA ARG A 4 -4.92 -8.87 3.98
C ARG A 4 -4.40 -8.86 5.41
N ILE A 5 -4.18 -7.67 5.97
CA ILE A 5 -3.81 -7.48 7.37
C ILE A 5 -5.05 -7.77 8.23
N VAL A 6 -4.89 -8.59 9.27
CA VAL A 6 -5.95 -8.96 10.21
C VAL A 6 -5.53 -8.50 11.59
N LEU A 7 -6.38 -7.73 12.29
CA LEU A 7 -6.13 -7.34 13.68
C LEU A 7 -6.37 -8.52 14.61
N ARG A 8 -5.32 -9.05 15.23
CA ARG A 8 -5.43 -10.16 16.20
C ARG A 8 -5.09 -9.72 17.61
N ASP A 9 -4.06 -8.91 17.74
CA ASP A 9 -3.56 -8.43 19.01
C ASP A 9 -3.01 -6.99 18.90
N VAL A 10 -2.39 -6.52 19.97
CA VAL A 10 -1.79 -5.19 20.10
C VAL A 10 -0.76 -4.91 19.00
N TRP A 11 -0.09 -5.95 18.49
CA TRP A 11 1.02 -5.80 17.54
C TRP A 11 0.56 -5.50 16.12
N ASP A 12 -0.66 -5.91 15.77
CA ASP A 12 -1.26 -5.62 14.47
C ASP A 12 -1.86 -4.20 14.42
N TRP A 13 -2.02 -3.53 15.57
CA TRP A 13 -2.79 -2.29 15.71
C TRP A 13 -2.34 -1.18 14.76
N GLU A 14 -1.07 -0.81 14.77
CA GLU A 14 -0.59 0.37 14.01
C GLU A 14 -0.78 0.19 12.50
N VAL A 15 -0.47 -1.01 11.99
CA VAL A 15 -0.59 -1.33 10.57
C VAL A 15 -2.05 -1.44 10.16
N TRP A 16 -2.87 -2.13 10.96
CA TRP A 16 -4.28 -2.30 10.70
C TRP A 16 -5.06 -0.97 10.80
N TYR A 17 -4.82 -0.20 11.86
CA TYR A 17 -5.49 1.08 12.09
C TYR A 17 -5.13 2.10 11.00
N GLY A 18 -3.86 2.15 10.58
CA GLY A 18 -3.42 2.97 9.44
C GLY A 18 -4.16 2.61 8.15
N MET A 19 -4.30 1.32 7.85
CA MET A 19 -5.08 0.84 6.70
C MET A 19 -6.55 1.25 6.81
N MET A 20 -7.18 1.03 7.97
CA MET A 20 -8.59 1.36 8.17
C MET A 20 -8.86 2.86 8.03
N MET A 21 -7.98 3.71 8.56
CA MET A 21 -8.13 5.16 8.41
C MET A 21 -7.93 5.61 6.97
N GLY A 22 -7.00 4.99 6.23
CA GLY A 22 -6.83 5.23 4.80
C GLY A 22 -8.09 4.86 4.00
N THR A 23 -8.71 3.73 4.32
CA THR A 23 -9.98 3.31 3.70
C THR A 23 -11.13 4.25 4.06
N ALA A 24 -11.25 4.65 5.32
CA ALA A 24 -12.26 5.61 5.76
C ALA A 24 -12.15 6.95 5.01
N GLN A 25 -10.91 7.43 4.81
CA GLN A 25 -10.64 8.66 4.07
C GLN A 25 -11.00 8.51 2.58
N ALA A 26 -10.63 7.39 1.94
CA ALA A 26 -10.98 7.11 0.55
C ALA A 26 -12.50 7.03 0.32
N GLN A 27 -13.25 6.57 1.32
CA GLN A 27 -14.71 6.47 1.30
C GLN A 27 -15.42 7.76 1.75
N GLY A 28 -14.69 8.84 2.00
CA GLY A 28 -15.28 10.12 2.45
C GLY A 28 -15.88 10.06 3.87
N CYS A 29 -15.56 9.03 4.65
CA CYS A 29 -16.06 8.82 6.02
C CYS A 29 -15.18 9.50 7.09
N SER A 30 -14.12 10.23 6.70
CA SER A 30 -13.10 10.81 7.59
C SER A 30 -13.50 12.09 8.34
N GLN A 31 -14.63 12.72 7.98
CA GLN A 31 -15.12 13.94 8.66
C GLN A 31 -15.50 13.74 10.14
N ALA A 32 -15.45 12.50 10.64
CA ALA A 32 -15.68 12.17 12.05
C ALA A 32 -14.53 12.55 13.01
N ARG A 33 -13.48 13.25 12.56
CA ARG A 33 -12.21 13.35 13.32
C ARG A 33 -11.79 14.74 13.81
N GLU A 34 -12.47 15.83 13.45
CA GLU A 34 -12.06 17.17 13.91
C GLU A 34 -13.26 17.97 14.41
N GLY A 35 -13.25 18.29 15.71
CA GLY A 35 -14.21 19.17 16.35
C GLY A 35 -15.25 18.42 17.17
N GLY A 36 -15.30 18.73 18.47
CA GLY A 36 -16.29 18.18 19.38
C GLY A 36 -17.72 18.38 18.88
N ASN A 37 -18.54 17.39 19.20
CA ASN A 37 -19.98 17.27 18.97
C ASN A 37 -20.42 16.69 17.61
N GLN A 38 -20.93 15.46 17.73
CA GLN A 38 -21.70 14.67 16.77
C GLN A 38 -20.93 14.02 15.61
N GLY A 39 -20.26 12.90 15.93
CA GLY A 39 -20.14 11.75 15.01
C GLY A 39 -21.51 11.08 14.79
N GLY A 40 -22.51 11.88 14.43
CA GLY A 40 -23.84 11.43 14.09
C GLY A 40 -23.86 10.97 12.64
N THR A 41 -24.62 9.91 12.38
CA THR A 41 -25.17 9.63 11.05
C THR A 41 -25.68 10.95 10.46
N PRO A 42 -25.35 11.30 9.20
CA PRO A 42 -25.92 12.49 8.58
C PRO A 42 -27.44 12.48 8.74
N ALA A 43 -28.04 13.62 9.10
CA ALA A 43 -29.49 13.70 9.19
C ALA A 43 -30.08 13.49 7.79
N GLU A 44 -31.14 12.68 7.70
CA GLU A 44 -31.90 12.54 6.47
C GLU A 44 -32.44 13.92 6.06
N PRO A 45 -32.17 14.39 4.83
CA PRO A 45 -32.68 15.68 4.40
C PRO A 45 -34.20 15.64 4.37
N VAL A 46 -34.83 16.72 4.79
CA VAL A 46 -36.29 16.86 4.83
C VAL A 46 -36.72 17.65 3.58
N PRO A 47 -37.73 17.20 2.83
CA PRO A 47 -38.30 18.00 1.76
C PRO A 47 -38.76 19.36 2.28
N ALA A 48 -38.64 20.41 1.47
CA ALA A 48 -39.43 21.62 1.72
C ALA A 48 -40.92 21.21 1.71
N GLU A 49 -41.72 21.81 2.60
CA GLU A 49 -43.12 21.47 2.88
C GLU A 49 -43.91 21.00 1.64
N ASP A 50 -44.81 20.04 1.86
CA ASP A 50 -45.70 19.49 0.84
C ASP A 50 -46.63 20.60 0.37
N VAL A 51 -46.19 21.37 -0.62
CA VAL A 51 -47.03 22.38 -1.26
C VAL A 51 -48.10 21.59 -2.00
N THR A 52 -49.32 21.62 -1.48
CA THR A 52 -50.49 21.15 -2.21
C THR A 52 -50.49 21.84 -3.57
N GLU A 53 -50.25 21.05 -4.62
CA GLU A 53 -49.83 21.42 -5.98
C GLU A 53 -50.80 22.35 -6.74
N PHE A 54 -51.85 22.85 -6.09
CA PHE A 54 -53.04 23.36 -6.76
C PHE A 54 -53.14 24.88 -6.88
N ASP A 55 -52.34 25.69 -6.17
CA ASP A 55 -52.45 27.16 -6.21
C ASP A 55 -51.09 27.91 -6.12
N LEU A 56 -50.04 27.41 -6.78
CA LEU A 56 -48.77 28.15 -6.84
C LEU A 56 -48.76 29.22 -7.94
N ASP A 57 -48.31 30.43 -7.61
CA ASP A 57 -47.93 31.42 -8.61
C ASP A 57 -46.58 31.05 -9.29
N GLU A 58 -46.25 31.69 -10.42
CA GLU A 58 -45.02 31.41 -11.18
C GLU A 58 -43.75 31.59 -10.33
N ARG A 59 -43.75 32.55 -9.41
CA ARG A 59 -42.60 32.81 -8.53
C ARG A 59 -42.47 31.73 -7.46
N GLU A 60 -43.60 31.25 -6.94
CA GLU A 60 -43.67 30.15 -5.97
C GLU A 60 -43.28 28.82 -6.61
N TYR A 61 -43.73 28.53 -7.83
CA TYR A 61 -43.30 27.36 -8.60
C TYR A 61 -41.79 27.35 -8.87
N GLN A 62 -41.23 28.49 -9.30
CA GLN A 62 -39.78 28.62 -9.48
C GLN A 62 -39.01 28.44 -8.17
N ARG A 63 -39.52 28.96 -7.05
CA ARG A 63 -38.93 28.78 -5.72
C ARG A 63 -38.99 27.33 -5.28
N TRP A 64 -40.14 26.67 -5.41
CA TRP A 64 -40.33 25.26 -5.08
C TRP A 64 -39.41 24.36 -5.90
N THR A 65 -39.34 24.58 -7.22
CA THR A 65 -38.46 23.81 -8.12
C THR A 65 -36.99 23.87 -7.67
N ARG A 66 -36.52 25.05 -7.25
CA ARG A 66 -35.16 25.23 -6.71
C ARG A 66 -34.96 24.47 -5.41
N LEU A 67 -35.88 24.62 -4.45
CA LEU A 67 -35.81 23.93 -3.16
C LEU A 67 -35.88 22.42 -3.31
N TYR A 68 -36.74 21.92 -4.19
CA TYR A 68 -36.87 20.51 -4.49
C TYR A 68 -35.62 19.96 -5.19
N SER A 69 -35.04 20.70 -6.13
CA SER A 69 -33.77 20.34 -6.77
C SER A 69 -32.62 20.27 -5.75
N ASP A 70 -32.55 21.23 -4.83
CA ASP A 70 -31.58 21.23 -3.74
C ASP A 70 -31.78 20.04 -2.79
N TYR A 71 -33.03 19.72 -2.45
CA TYR A 71 -33.40 18.53 -1.67
C TYR A 71 -32.94 17.24 -2.35
N LEU A 72 -33.27 17.03 -3.64
CA LEU A 72 -32.85 15.85 -4.39
C LEU A 72 -31.32 15.69 -4.42
N ARG A 73 -30.58 16.81 -4.58
CA ARG A 73 -29.12 16.80 -4.50
C ARG A 73 -28.64 16.37 -3.12
N GLN A 74 -29.21 16.93 -2.05
CA GLN A 74 -28.85 16.58 -0.68
C GLN A 74 -29.19 15.12 -0.35
N PHE A 75 -30.34 14.62 -0.80
CA PHE A 75 -30.78 13.24 -0.61
C PHE A 75 -29.87 12.25 -1.34
N ALA A 76 -29.44 12.57 -2.57
CA ALA A 76 -28.46 11.75 -3.29
C ALA A 76 -27.11 11.68 -2.56
N ILE A 77 -26.62 12.79 -2.01
CA ILE A 77 -25.40 12.83 -1.19
C ILE A 77 -25.60 11.98 0.08
N TYR A 78 -26.74 12.15 0.77
CA TYR A 78 -27.09 11.38 1.96
C TYR A 78 -27.07 9.87 1.69
N GLN A 79 -27.75 9.41 0.64
CA GLN A 79 -27.78 7.99 0.27
C GLN A 79 -26.38 7.44 -0.03
N GLN A 80 -25.55 8.23 -0.74
CA GLN A 80 -24.17 7.83 -1.03
C GLN A 80 -23.34 7.71 0.24
N VAL A 81 -23.43 8.68 1.17
CA VAL A 81 -22.71 8.61 2.46
C VAL A 81 -23.19 7.43 3.30
N MET A 82 -24.50 7.16 3.35
CA MET A 82 -25.05 6.02 4.10
C MET A 82 -24.58 4.68 3.53
N LYS A 83 -24.47 4.57 2.20
CA LYS A 83 -23.92 3.39 1.53
C LYS A 83 -22.44 3.17 1.88
N GLU A 84 -21.62 4.22 1.82
CA GLU A 84 -20.20 4.13 2.16
C GLU A 84 -19.99 3.79 3.64
N LEU A 85 -20.75 4.41 4.55
CA LEU A 85 -20.73 4.09 5.98
C LEU A 85 -21.15 2.63 6.24
N GLY A 86 -22.16 2.12 5.54
CA GLY A 86 -22.58 0.73 5.62
C GLY A 86 -21.50 -0.24 5.14
N SER A 87 -20.84 0.09 4.03
CA SER A 87 -19.69 -0.65 3.50
C SER A 87 -18.54 -0.68 4.52
N PHE A 88 -18.16 0.48 5.05
CA PHE A 88 -17.10 0.62 6.04
C PHE A 88 -17.40 -0.17 7.32
N ARG A 89 -18.65 -0.12 7.79
CA ARG A 89 -19.11 -0.90 8.95
C ARG A 89 -18.89 -2.40 8.76
N LEU A 90 -19.13 -2.94 7.57
CA LEU A 90 -18.94 -4.37 7.30
C LEU A 90 -17.45 -4.75 7.14
N GLN A 91 -16.62 -3.80 6.70
CA GLN A 91 -15.19 -4.04 6.55
C GLN A 91 -14.49 -4.26 7.90
N ILE A 92 -14.87 -3.52 8.94
CA ILE A 92 -14.23 -3.62 10.27
C ILE A 92 -14.28 -5.07 10.80
N PRO A 93 -15.45 -5.72 11.01
CA PRO A 93 -15.51 -7.11 11.46
C PRO A 93 -14.81 -8.11 10.53
N SER A 94 -14.78 -7.82 9.22
CA SER A 94 -14.13 -8.71 8.24
C SER A 94 -12.59 -8.66 8.32
N SER A 95 -12.02 -7.71 9.05
CA SER A 95 -10.58 -7.43 9.11
C SER A 95 -10.00 -7.64 10.51
N VAL A 96 -10.79 -8.18 11.44
CA VAL A 96 -10.38 -8.44 12.82
C VAL A 96 -10.54 -9.94 13.12
N ASP A 97 -9.78 -10.44 14.09
CA ASP A 97 -9.90 -11.82 14.55
C ASP A 97 -11.29 -12.11 15.13
N ARG A 98 -11.75 -13.36 15.00
CA ARG A 98 -13.06 -13.80 15.46
C ARG A 98 -13.33 -13.45 16.92
N GLY A 99 -12.34 -13.58 17.80
CA GLY A 99 -12.51 -13.24 19.22
C GLY A 99 -12.84 -11.75 19.45
N LEU A 100 -12.33 -10.86 18.60
CA LEU A 100 -12.58 -9.42 18.67
C LEU A 100 -13.90 -9.01 18.00
N VAL A 101 -14.39 -9.80 17.03
CA VAL A 101 -15.68 -9.57 16.37
C VAL A 101 -16.82 -9.60 17.39
N GLU A 102 -16.79 -10.56 18.32
CA GLU A 102 -17.82 -10.70 19.36
C GLU A 102 -17.93 -9.45 20.23
N ASP A 103 -16.78 -8.83 20.54
CA ASP A 103 -16.72 -7.63 21.38
C ASP A 103 -17.26 -6.35 20.71
N ILE A 104 -17.25 -6.31 19.37
CA ILE A 104 -17.76 -5.17 18.59
C ILE A 104 -19.15 -5.42 18.01
N ALA A 105 -19.68 -6.63 18.09
CA ALA A 105 -20.96 -7.02 17.47
C ALA A 105 -22.15 -6.19 17.97
N SER A 106 -22.11 -5.75 19.23
CA SER A 106 -23.15 -4.92 19.87
C SER A 106 -23.12 -3.44 19.45
N HIS A 107 -22.11 -3.02 18.71
CA HIS A 107 -21.89 -1.62 18.35
C HIS A 107 -22.51 -1.31 16.99
N SER A 108 -23.33 -0.26 16.91
CA SER A 108 -24.11 0.06 15.70
C SER A 108 -23.33 0.90 14.69
N THR A 109 -22.43 1.77 15.16
CA THR A 109 -21.67 2.71 14.31
C THR A 109 -20.20 2.31 14.17
N PRO A 110 -19.56 2.54 13.01
CA PRO A 110 -18.13 2.27 12.81
C PRO A 110 -17.23 2.92 13.88
N ILE A 111 -17.54 4.17 14.27
CA ILE A 111 -16.78 4.91 15.28
C ILE A 111 -16.81 4.18 16.62
N SER A 112 -17.99 3.69 17.02
CA SER A 112 -18.14 2.97 18.29
C SER A 112 -17.40 1.62 18.28
N MET A 113 -17.39 0.91 17.14
CA MET A 113 -16.56 -0.30 16.95
C MET A 113 -15.07 0.03 17.06
N LEU A 114 -14.60 1.07 16.37
CA LEU A 114 -13.19 1.47 16.37
C LEU A 114 -12.70 1.90 17.76
N ARG A 115 -13.51 2.65 18.51
CA ARG A 115 -13.18 3.02 19.91
C ARG A 115 -13.04 1.80 20.79
N LYS A 116 -13.96 0.83 20.67
CA LYS A 116 -13.90 -0.40 21.46
C LYS A 116 -12.64 -1.21 21.18
N LEU A 117 -12.19 -1.27 19.92
CA LEU A 117 -10.94 -1.92 19.54
C LEU A 117 -9.73 -1.11 20.04
N GLN A 118 -9.79 0.22 19.97
CA GLN A 118 -8.75 1.12 20.45
C GLN A 118 -8.52 0.96 21.96
N ASP A 119 -9.58 0.92 22.76
CA ASP A 119 -9.48 0.77 24.21
C ASP A 119 -8.81 -0.55 24.63
N ARG A 120 -8.88 -1.58 23.78
CA ARG A 120 -8.33 -2.91 24.08
C ARG A 120 -6.95 -3.15 23.51
N LEU A 121 -6.68 -2.61 22.32
CA LEU A 121 -5.54 -3.02 21.49
C LEU A 121 -4.61 -1.88 21.11
N CYS A 122 -4.96 -0.63 21.41
CA CYS A 122 -4.04 0.48 21.18
C CYS A 122 -2.77 0.28 22.04
N PRO A 123 -1.59 0.14 21.43
CA PRO A 123 -0.37 -0.09 22.17
C PRO A 123 -0.09 1.08 23.11
N THR A 124 0.34 0.78 24.32
CA THR A 124 0.94 1.78 25.21
C THR A 124 2.33 2.18 24.70
N LYS A 125 2.95 3.19 25.32
CA LYS A 125 4.37 3.51 25.02
C LYS A 125 5.28 2.34 25.39
N GLU A 126 4.99 1.65 26.48
CA GLU A 126 5.73 0.50 26.95
C GLU A 126 5.60 -0.69 25.99
N ASP A 127 4.38 -0.99 25.51
CA ASP A 127 4.17 -2.05 24.51
C ASP A 127 5.00 -1.79 23.24
N ARG A 128 5.00 -0.53 22.75
CA ARG A 128 5.80 -0.14 21.58
C ARG A 128 7.30 -0.35 21.82
N ALA A 129 7.79 0.00 23.01
CA ALA A 129 9.19 -0.23 23.39
C ALA A 129 9.53 -1.72 23.41
N ILE A 130 8.70 -2.55 24.06
CA ILE A 130 8.86 -4.00 24.10
C ILE A 130 8.90 -4.59 22.69
N GLN A 131 8.00 -4.15 21.80
CA GLN A 131 7.95 -4.60 20.42
C GLN A 131 9.20 -4.18 19.63
N ALA A 132 9.64 -2.93 19.77
CA ALA A 132 10.85 -2.43 19.13
C ALA A 132 12.08 -3.25 19.57
N VAL A 133 12.21 -3.53 20.86
CA VAL A 133 13.30 -4.37 21.40
C VAL A 133 13.23 -5.79 20.87
N LYS A 134 12.03 -6.39 20.81
CA LYS A 134 11.85 -7.74 20.25
C LYS A 134 12.23 -7.80 18.77
N ARG A 135 11.79 -6.83 17.97
CA ARG A 135 12.18 -6.72 16.55
C ARG A 135 13.69 -6.56 16.40
N TYR A 136 14.30 -5.74 17.25
CA TYR A 136 15.74 -5.51 17.26
C TYR A 136 16.53 -6.80 17.55
N ARG A 137 16.20 -7.52 18.62
CA ARG A 137 16.86 -8.79 18.97
C ARG A 137 16.75 -9.82 17.84
N ASN A 138 15.55 -9.98 17.28
CA ASN A 138 15.33 -10.89 16.15
C ASN A 138 16.18 -10.52 14.91
N LEU A 139 16.41 -9.23 14.67
CA LEU A 139 17.28 -8.76 13.59
C LEU A 139 18.75 -9.09 13.87
N MET A 140 19.22 -8.93 15.11
CA MET A 140 20.61 -9.22 15.49
C MET A 140 20.93 -10.73 15.50
N GLU A 141 19.95 -11.56 15.86
CA GLU A 141 20.11 -13.04 15.87
C GLU A 141 20.00 -13.65 14.46
N GLY A 142 19.13 -13.11 13.59
CA GLY A 142 18.72 -13.74 12.33
C GLY A 142 19.47 -13.34 11.06
N GLY A 143 20.63 -12.66 11.15
CA GLY A 143 21.28 -12.01 10.00
C GLY A 143 21.77 -12.92 8.87
N ARG A 144 22.16 -14.18 9.16
CA ARG A 144 22.95 -15.01 8.21
C ARG A 144 22.20 -15.46 6.95
N ASN A 145 20.87 -15.57 7.00
CA ASN A 145 20.03 -16.10 5.91
C ASN A 145 19.10 -15.02 5.28
N ARG A 146 19.34 -13.74 5.57
CA ARG A 146 18.52 -12.62 5.05
C ARG A 146 19.25 -11.90 3.90
N ASP A 147 18.49 -11.19 3.06
CA ASP A 147 19.06 -10.20 2.15
C ASP A 147 19.82 -9.14 2.98
N PRO A 148 21.16 -9.02 2.83
CA PRO A 148 21.94 -8.09 3.64
C PRO A 148 21.54 -6.63 3.45
N VAL A 149 21.13 -6.23 2.24
CA VAL A 149 20.76 -4.84 1.94
C VAL A 149 19.44 -4.47 2.63
N GLY A 150 18.43 -5.33 2.51
CA GLY A 150 17.16 -5.21 3.21
C GLY A 150 17.32 -5.28 4.72
N TRP A 151 18.13 -6.20 5.23
CA TRP A 151 18.41 -6.35 6.65
C TRP A 151 19.03 -5.10 7.28
N VAL A 152 20.01 -4.47 6.62
CA VAL A 152 20.56 -3.19 7.09
C VAL A 152 19.49 -2.10 7.11
N GLY A 153 18.64 -2.05 6.07
CA GLY A 153 17.52 -1.10 6.03
C GLY A 153 16.52 -1.28 7.17
N ASP A 154 16.22 -2.52 7.54
CA ASP A 154 15.34 -2.83 8.68
C ASP A 154 16.00 -2.51 10.02
N CYS A 155 17.30 -2.74 10.17
CA CYS A 155 18.07 -2.32 11.34
C CYS A 155 17.99 -0.81 11.54
N MET A 156 18.16 -0.02 10.47
CA MET A 156 18.07 1.44 10.55
C MET A 156 16.71 1.92 11.08
N LYS A 157 15.61 1.33 10.57
CA LYS A 157 14.25 1.69 11.02
C LYS A 157 14.05 1.36 12.49
N VAL A 158 14.39 0.15 12.91
CA VAL A 158 14.19 -0.31 14.30
C VAL A 158 15.06 0.45 15.29
N CYS A 159 16.32 0.74 14.94
CA CYS A 159 17.21 1.52 15.81
C CYS A 159 16.73 2.97 15.95
N GLN A 160 16.21 3.58 14.88
CA GLN A 160 15.60 4.90 14.96
C GLN A 160 14.38 4.93 15.89
N ASP A 161 13.55 3.88 15.88
CA ASP A 161 12.42 3.75 16.80
C ASP A 161 12.91 3.64 18.27
N LEU A 162 13.94 2.83 18.52
CA LEU A 162 14.50 2.62 19.85
C LEU A 162 15.17 3.88 20.43
N GLU A 163 15.89 4.63 19.60
CA GLU A 163 16.49 5.92 19.98
C GLU A 163 15.42 6.95 20.34
N LYS A 164 14.36 7.08 19.53
CA LYS A 164 13.23 7.98 19.81
C LYS A 164 12.51 7.65 21.11
N MET A 165 12.48 6.38 21.48
CA MET A 165 11.85 5.91 22.72
C MET A 165 12.83 5.89 23.90
N GLU A 166 14.12 6.23 23.68
CA GLU A 166 15.18 6.22 24.68
C GLU A 166 15.38 4.86 25.37
N VAL A 167 15.11 3.76 24.66
CA VAL A 167 15.10 2.39 25.22
C VAL A 167 16.47 1.72 25.20
N ILE A 168 17.33 2.09 24.24
CA ILE A 168 18.67 1.50 24.07
C ILE A 168 19.70 2.60 23.85
N GLN A 169 20.89 2.42 24.43
CA GLN A 169 22.02 3.31 24.28
C GLN A 169 22.72 3.11 22.93
N ALA A 170 23.11 4.20 22.27
CA ALA A 170 23.67 4.18 20.92
C ALA A 170 24.95 3.32 20.77
N PHE A 171 25.76 3.17 21.82
CA PHE A 171 26.97 2.34 21.74
C PHE A 171 26.66 0.84 21.66
N LEU A 172 25.60 0.36 22.36
CA LEU A 172 25.15 -1.03 22.29
C LEU A 172 24.67 -1.35 20.88
N ILE A 173 23.92 -0.42 20.27
CA ILE A 173 23.46 -0.57 18.88
C ILE A 173 24.63 -0.76 17.92
N LYS A 174 25.70 0.06 18.06
CA LYS A 174 26.91 -0.07 17.24
C LYS A 174 27.59 -1.42 17.43
N GLN A 175 27.76 -1.85 18.68
CA GLN A 175 28.43 -3.11 19.00
C GLN A 175 27.67 -4.31 18.43
N ASP A 176 26.38 -4.42 18.75
CA ASP A 176 25.53 -5.52 18.31
C ASP A 176 25.45 -5.58 16.77
N PHE A 177 25.37 -4.43 16.11
CA PHE A 177 25.37 -4.35 14.64
C PHE A 177 26.68 -4.87 14.05
N LEU A 178 27.83 -4.48 14.60
CA LEU A 178 29.13 -4.98 14.13
C LEU A 178 29.29 -6.48 14.42
N GLU A 179 28.82 -6.99 15.56
CA GLU A 179 28.82 -8.42 15.86
C GLU A 179 27.94 -9.22 14.90
N ALA A 180 26.75 -8.71 14.57
CA ALA A 180 25.87 -9.33 13.59
C ALA A 180 26.53 -9.37 12.20
N ASN A 181 27.16 -8.27 11.77
CA ASN A 181 27.88 -8.21 10.49
C ASN A 181 29.12 -9.11 10.49
N MET A 182 29.79 -9.32 11.63
CA MET A 182 30.91 -10.26 11.73
C MET A 182 30.50 -11.68 11.32
N ARG A 183 29.25 -12.09 11.61
CA ARG A 183 28.71 -13.40 11.24
C ARG A 183 28.37 -13.52 9.74
N MET A 184 28.20 -12.40 9.06
CA MET A 184 27.82 -12.29 7.64
C MET A 184 29.02 -12.05 6.73
N ASP A 185 29.92 -11.14 7.12
CA ASP A 185 31.10 -10.73 6.36
C ASP A 185 32.23 -10.32 7.31
N GLU A 186 32.93 -11.32 7.83
CA GLU A 186 34.00 -11.16 8.80
C GLU A 186 35.13 -10.26 8.27
N ALA A 187 35.61 -10.53 7.06
CA ALA A 187 36.75 -9.80 6.48
C ALA A 187 36.48 -8.30 6.35
N PHE A 188 35.29 -7.92 5.85
CA PHE A 188 34.92 -6.50 5.76
C PHE A 188 34.70 -5.89 7.15
N THR A 189 34.05 -6.62 8.06
CA THR A 189 33.77 -6.12 9.41
C THR A 189 35.05 -5.85 10.20
N VAL A 190 36.06 -6.72 10.11
CA VAL A 190 37.37 -6.50 10.72
C VAL A 190 38.04 -5.24 10.16
N ALA A 191 38.01 -5.04 8.83
CA ALA A 191 38.57 -3.84 8.20
C ALA A 191 37.87 -2.56 8.69
N VAL A 192 36.54 -2.58 8.79
CA VAL A 192 35.76 -1.45 9.32
C VAL A 192 36.13 -1.17 10.78
N LYS A 193 36.21 -2.20 11.65
CA LYS A 193 36.58 -2.02 13.07
C LYS A 193 37.94 -1.35 13.28
N LEU A 194 38.89 -1.51 12.35
CA LEU A 194 40.21 -0.87 12.41
C LEU A 194 40.21 0.60 11.96
N GLN A 195 39.18 1.03 11.22
CA GLN A 195 39.12 2.37 10.61
C GLN A 195 38.13 3.31 11.28
N ILE A 196 37.20 2.78 12.08
CA ILE A 196 36.17 3.58 12.74
C ILE A 196 36.73 4.39 13.91
N SER A 197 36.25 5.61 14.07
CA SER A 197 36.51 6.48 15.23
C SER A 197 35.39 6.40 16.25
N ASP A 198 35.63 6.88 17.47
CA ASP A 198 34.59 6.97 18.52
C ASP A 198 33.40 7.86 18.11
N THR A 199 33.65 8.84 17.23
CA THR A 199 32.64 9.76 16.68
C THR A 199 31.77 9.12 15.59
N THR A 200 32.13 7.93 15.10
CA THR A 200 31.36 7.23 14.07
C THR A 200 29.99 6.84 14.63
N THR A 201 28.92 7.25 13.94
CA THR A 201 27.55 6.95 14.36
C THR A 201 27.10 5.59 13.82
N PHE A 202 26.05 5.02 14.42
CA PHE A 202 25.42 3.81 13.88
C PHE A 202 24.94 4.02 12.44
N ARG A 203 24.40 5.22 12.12
CA ARG A 203 23.92 5.55 10.78
C ARG A 203 25.04 5.49 9.74
N ASP A 204 26.23 5.99 10.07
CA ASP A 204 27.39 5.96 9.17
C ASP A 204 27.81 4.52 8.88
N LEU A 205 27.87 3.68 9.93
CA LEU A 205 28.15 2.25 9.79
C LEU A 205 27.10 1.57 8.91
N ALA A 206 25.82 1.78 9.18
CA ALA A 206 24.73 1.17 8.41
C ALA A 206 24.83 1.54 6.92
N LEU A 207 25.08 2.81 6.59
CA LEU A 207 25.25 3.24 5.19
C LEU A 207 26.48 2.61 4.54
N LEU A 208 27.59 2.48 5.27
CA LEU A 208 28.80 1.85 4.79
C LEU A 208 28.57 0.36 4.44
N PHE A 209 27.96 -0.39 5.36
CA PHE A 209 27.62 -1.80 5.14
C PHE A 209 26.59 -1.98 4.03
N GLN A 210 25.58 -1.10 3.94
CA GLN A 210 24.61 -1.14 2.86
C GLN A 210 25.28 -0.94 1.49
N ARG A 211 26.21 0.01 1.37
CA ARG A 211 26.97 0.25 0.13
C ARG A 211 27.83 -0.97 -0.22
N HIS A 212 28.50 -1.56 0.76
CA HIS A 212 29.31 -2.75 0.59
C HIS A 212 28.49 -3.95 0.08
N TYR A 213 27.35 -4.23 0.72
CA TYR A 213 26.49 -5.33 0.29
C TYR A 213 25.85 -5.08 -1.08
N ARG A 214 25.53 -3.83 -1.43
CA ARG A 214 25.10 -3.48 -2.80
C ARG A 214 26.19 -3.69 -3.84
N ALA A 215 27.45 -3.43 -3.49
CA ALA A 215 28.58 -3.66 -4.40
C ALA A 215 28.89 -5.16 -4.57
N LYS A 216 28.65 -5.96 -3.53
CA LYS A 216 28.77 -7.44 -3.57
C LYS A 216 27.58 -8.14 -4.21
N ALA A 217 26.41 -7.50 -4.21
CA ALA A 217 25.24 -8.05 -4.88
C ALA A 217 25.60 -8.29 -6.34
N PRO A 218 25.32 -9.50 -6.89
CA PRO A 218 25.55 -9.75 -8.30
C PRO A 218 24.79 -8.68 -9.06
N SER A 219 25.52 -7.88 -9.83
CA SER A 219 24.87 -6.95 -10.74
C SER A 219 23.94 -7.79 -11.60
N THR A 220 22.64 -7.47 -11.60
CA THR A 220 21.68 -8.14 -12.49
C THR A 220 22.09 -7.97 -13.97
N ASP A 221 23.03 -7.06 -14.26
CA ASP A 221 23.69 -6.91 -15.57
C ASP A 221 24.80 -7.94 -15.87
N GLN A 222 25.21 -8.76 -14.90
CA GLN A 222 26.30 -9.74 -15.06
C GLN A 222 25.86 -11.20 -15.04
N ALA A 223 24.55 -11.48 -15.03
CA ALA A 223 24.02 -12.82 -15.33
C ALA A 223 24.22 -13.25 -16.81
N LEU A 224 25.04 -12.52 -17.59
CA LEU A 224 25.34 -12.83 -19.00
C LEU A 224 26.83 -13.09 -19.29
N ALA A 225 27.71 -13.12 -18.29
CA ALA A 225 29.16 -13.10 -18.55
C ALA A 225 29.91 -14.41 -18.26
N PHE A 226 29.27 -15.58 -18.16
CA PHE A 226 29.98 -16.88 -18.25
C PHE A 226 29.06 -17.97 -18.81
N ALA A 227 28.67 -17.82 -20.08
CA ALA A 227 28.21 -18.94 -20.88
C ALA A 227 29.33 -19.31 -21.87
N THR A 228 29.86 -20.51 -21.71
CA THR A 228 30.53 -21.29 -22.76
C THR A 228 29.83 -21.10 -24.10
N PRO A 229 30.56 -21.00 -25.23
CA PRO A 229 29.97 -20.69 -26.53
C PRO A 229 29.16 -21.88 -27.06
N THR A 230 27.91 -21.99 -26.64
CA THR A 230 26.89 -22.70 -27.40
C THR A 230 26.30 -21.70 -28.39
N LEU A 231 26.61 -21.91 -29.68
CA LEU A 231 25.94 -21.30 -30.82
C LEU A 231 24.44 -21.63 -30.78
N GLN A 232 23.68 -20.88 -29.98
CA GLN A 232 22.23 -20.84 -30.07
C GLN A 232 21.83 -19.37 -30.10
N GLY A 233 21.60 -18.89 -31.33
CA GLY A 233 21.08 -17.56 -31.59
C GLY A 233 19.80 -17.32 -30.80
N ARG A 234 19.61 -16.07 -30.37
CA ARG A 234 18.33 -15.58 -29.83
C ARG A 234 17.18 -16.13 -30.69
N PRO A 235 16.05 -16.58 -30.13
CA PRO A 235 14.86 -16.78 -30.94
C PRO A 235 14.50 -15.40 -31.51
N GLN A 236 14.88 -15.18 -32.77
CA GLN A 236 14.34 -14.09 -33.54
C GLN A 236 12.84 -14.29 -33.54
N LYS A 237 12.08 -13.26 -33.15
CA LYS A 237 10.63 -13.29 -33.25
C LYS A 237 10.29 -13.51 -34.72
N THR A 238 9.85 -14.71 -35.06
CA THR A 238 9.37 -15.00 -36.40
C THR A 238 8.07 -14.22 -36.60
N PRO A 239 7.89 -13.57 -37.76
CA PRO A 239 6.63 -12.90 -38.04
C PRO A 239 5.48 -13.92 -37.97
N PRO A 240 4.31 -13.56 -37.41
CA PRO A 240 3.17 -14.44 -37.35
C PRO A 240 2.56 -14.65 -38.75
N THR A 241 1.75 -15.70 -38.91
CA THR A 241 0.86 -15.82 -40.07
C THR A 241 -0.22 -14.74 -39.97
N CYS A 242 -0.28 -13.87 -40.96
CA CYS A 242 -1.25 -12.79 -41.05
C CYS A 242 -2.60 -13.31 -41.55
N LEU A 243 -3.68 -12.53 -41.33
CA LEU A 243 -5.04 -12.83 -41.80
C LEU A 243 -5.13 -12.99 -43.32
N CYS A 244 -4.19 -12.41 -44.08
CA CYS A 244 -4.10 -12.63 -45.52
C CYS A 244 -3.43 -13.97 -45.93
N GLY A 245 -3.17 -14.86 -44.97
CA GLY A 245 -2.53 -16.17 -45.18
C GLY A 245 -1.02 -16.13 -45.39
N GLN A 246 -0.38 -14.94 -45.35
CA GLN A 246 1.07 -14.77 -45.56
C GLN A 246 1.80 -14.54 -44.24
N ILE A 247 3.08 -14.88 -44.16
CA ILE A 247 3.90 -14.74 -42.94
C ILE A 247 4.58 -13.37 -42.92
N HIS A 248 4.00 -12.41 -42.20
CA HIS A 248 4.54 -11.07 -41.98
C HIS A 248 3.89 -10.41 -40.75
N TRP A 249 4.46 -9.31 -40.26
CA TRP A 249 3.81 -8.53 -39.20
C TRP A 249 2.56 -7.82 -39.72
N PHE A 250 1.48 -7.78 -38.92
CA PHE A 250 0.22 -7.13 -39.31
C PHE A 250 0.38 -5.68 -39.77
N LYS A 251 1.37 -4.96 -39.22
CA LYS A 251 1.73 -3.58 -39.60
C LYS A 251 2.31 -3.44 -41.02
N ASP A 252 2.72 -4.55 -41.62
CA ASP A 252 3.32 -4.60 -42.96
C ASP A 252 2.33 -5.21 -43.97
N CYS A 253 1.11 -5.56 -43.55
CA CYS A 253 0.09 -6.16 -44.40
C CYS A 253 -0.67 -5.13 -45.26
N TRP A 254 -0.66 -5.31 -46.58
CA TRP A 254 -1.36 -4.45 -47.54
C TRP A 254 -2.90 -4.61 -47.54
N TYR A 255 -3.40 -5.76 -47.08
CA TYR A 255 -4.84 -5.98 -46.88
C TYR A 255 -5.35 -5.18 -45.67
N LEU A 256 -4.57 -5.11 -44.59
CA LEU A 256 -4.94 -4.39 -43.37
C LEU A 256 -4.66 -2.88 -43.45
N ILE A 257 -3.64 -2.46 -44.20
CA ILE A 257 -3.16 -1.07 -44.22
C ILE A 257 -3.15 -0.54 -45.66
N PRO A 258 -4.22 0.16 -46.09
CA PRO A 258 -4.32 0.69 -47.45
C PRO A 258 -3.21 1.68 -47.84
N SER A 259 -2.69 2.45 -46.88
CA SER A 259 -1.65 3.46 -47.13
C SER A 259 -0.29 2.89 -47.50
N ARG A 260 -0.09 1.57 -47.36
CA ARG A 260 1.17 0.88 -47.74
C ARG A 260 1.08 0.11 -49.05
N ARG A 261 -0.05 0.18 -49.74
CA ARG A 261 -0.26 -0.51 -51.02
C ARG A 261 0.62 0.12 -52.10
N PRO A 262 1.47 -0.66 -52.79
CA PRO A 262 2.14 -0.16 -53.98
C PRO A 262 1.12 0.13 -55.09
N ALA A 263 1.47 1.04 -56.01
CA ALA A 263 0.55 1.50 -57.06
C ALA A 263 0.05 0.38 -58.00
N SER A 264 0.78 -0.73 -58.08
CA SER A 264 0.44 -1.92 -58.88
C SER A 264 -0.29 -3.01 -58.08
N TRP A 265 -0.71 -2.74 -56.85
CA TRP A 265 -1.38 -3.73 -56.00
C TRP A 265 -2.84 -3.96 -56.43
N GLN A 266 -3.21 -5.23 -56.61
CA GLN A 266 -4.58 -5.67 -56.86
C GLN A 266 -5.03 -6.61 -55.73
N GLU A 267 -6.26 -6.41 -55.26
CA GLU A 267 -6.87 -7.19 -54.17
C GLU A 267 -7.27 -8.58 -54.66
N ASN A 268 -6.89 -9.63 -53.94
CA ASN A 268 -7.43 -10.97 -54.18
C ASN A 268 -8.78 -11.10 -53.44
N PRO A 269 -9.91 -11.31 -54.15
CA PRO A 269 -11.24 -11.36 -53.54
C PRO A 269 -11.42 -12.49 -52.52
N ASP A 270 -10.64 -13.58 -52.61
CA ASP A 270 -10.77 -14.73 -51.71
C ASP A 270 -10.27 -14.46 -50.28
N ILE A 271 -9.48 -13.39 -50.09
CA ILE A 271 -8.85 -13.04 -48.80
C ILE A 271 -9.75 -12.13 -47.94
N ARG A 272 -10.80 -11.54 -48.52
CA ARG A 272 -11.72 -10.59 -47.84
C ARG A 272 -13.13 -11.18 -47.62
N SER A 273 -13.23 -12.50 -47.49
CA SER A 273 -14.47 -13.19 -47.10
C SER A 273 -14.61 -13.33 -45.59
#